data_AF-A0A510E083-F1
#
_entry.id   AF-A0A510E083-F1
#
_cell.length_a   1.000
_cell.length_b   1.000
_cell.length_c   1.000
_cell.angle_alpha   90.00
_cell.angle_beta   90.00
_cell.angle_gamma   90.00
#
_symmetry.space_group_name_H-M   'P 1'
#
loop_
_entity.id
_entity.type
_entity.pdbx_description
1 polymer ?
#
loop_
_entity_poly.entity_id
_entity_poly.type
_entity_poly.pdbx_seq_one_letter_code
_entity_poly.pdbx_strand_id
1 'polypeptide(L)'
;MTKLSWVNETSFTLFCDGDSLLFNCNSGRFIIEIKKEKNKLSVFIFSNGVRMTFDGTRLFDMHNLKVMKGDDGKEELRRILKEASTDLKEGISSINNYYGVPVKLIGKVIDEFLESCDVDPAKYLSFDINKIKVSYGKEFSKDSATFESKNFAEVVLGNNGCIKAKVYFDSSKPSFMVSEDCENFIENKLEFEEKIDNINTLIEEYKEIVDSLKKWLNE
;
A
#
# COMPACT_ATOMS: atom_id res chain seq x y z
N MET A 1 27.22 19.46 14.03
CA MET A 1 25.78 19.18 14.21
C MET A 1 25.45 17.93 13.43
N THR A 2 25.38 16.81 14.13
CA THR A 2 25.03 15.51 13.56
C THR A 2 23.55 15.56 13.20
N LYS A 3 23.23 15.52 11.90
CA LYS A 3 21.86 15.28 11.44
C LYS A 3 21.44 13.94 12.03
N LEU A 4 20.54 13.94 13.01
CA LEU A 4 19.80 12.76 13.42
C LEU A 4 19.03 12.28 12.18
N SER A 5 19.60 11.34 11.43
CA SER A 5 18.89 10.60 10.40
C SER A 5 17.93 9.64 11.11
N TRP A 6 16.81 10.18 11.58
CA TRP A 6 15.61 9.38 11.61
C TRP A 6 15.44 8.89 10.18
N VAL A 7 15.60 7.60 9.94
CA VAL A 7 14.92 7.02 8.79
C VAL A 7 13.46 7.40 9.03
N ASN A 8 12.92 8.31 8.23
CA ASN A 8 11.47 8.49 8.17
C ASN A 8 10.94 7.10 7.79
N GLU A 9 10.37 6.39 8.77
CA GLU A 9 10.01 4.98 8.62
C GLU A 9 8.79 4.90 7.72
N THR A 10 9.06 4.94 6.42
CA THR A 10 8.00 4.91 5.43
C THR A 10 7.29 3.58 5.57
N SER A 11 5.98 3.61 5.70
CA SER A 11 5.13 2.42 5.73
C SER A 11 3.93 2.66 4.85
N PHE A 12 3.43 1.58 4.28
CA PHE A 12 2.23 1.65 3.46
C PHE A 12 1.44 0.36 3.51
N THR A 13 0.18 0.46 3.13
CA THR A 13 -0.68 -0.66 2.79
C THR A 13 -1.59 -0.22 1.66
N LEU A 14 -1.54 -0.96 0.55
CA LEU A 14 -2.55 -0.93 -0.48
C LEU A 14 -3.37 -2.21 -0.37
N PHE A 15 -4.68 -2.08 -0.38
CA PHE A 15 -5.65 -3.17 -0.50
C PHE A 15 -6.67 -2.80 -1.57
N CYS A 16 -7.00 -3.73 -2.45
CA CYS A 16 -8.06 -3.58 -3.45
C CYS A 16 -8.72 -4.93 -3.73
N ASP A 17 -10.05 -4.96 -3.82
CA ASP A 17 -10.84 -6.16 -4.15
C ASP A 17 -11.92 -5.90 -5.23
N GLY A 18 -11.77 -4.82 -5.99
CA GLY A 18 -12.65 -4.47 -7.11
C GLY A 18 -13.88 -3.66 -6.69
N ASP A 19 -14.37 -3.84 -5.46
CA ASP A 19 -15.44 -3.02 -4.87
C ASP A 19 -14.91 -1.95 -3.92
N SER A 20 -13.74 -2.19 -3.36
CA SER A 20 -13.11 -1.32 -2.39
C SER A 20 -11.62 -1.13 -2.66
N LEU A 21 -11.13 0.04 -2.24
CA LEU A 21 -9.72 0.36 -2.21
C LEU A 21 -9.39 1.03 -0.87
N LEU A 22 -8.34 0.56 -0.22
CA LEU A 22 -7.72 1.23 0.92
C LEU A 22 -6.24 1.41 0.61
N PHE A 23 -5.81 2.66 0.56
CA PHE A 23 -4.40 3.01 0.54
C PHE A 23 -4.08 3.83 1.78
N ASN A 24 -3.17 3.34 2.61
CA ASN A 24 -2.64 4.08 3.75
C ASN A 24 -1.13 4.19 3.57
N CYS A 25 -0.57 5.38 3.72
CA CYS A 25 0.87 5.59 3.66
C CYS A 25 1.31 6.64 4.67
N ASN A 26 2.39 6.33 5.37
CA ASN A 26 3.12 7.24 6.23
C ASN A 26 4.52 7.41 5.63
N SER A 27 4.90 8.62 5.20
CA SER A 27 6.25 8.95 4.72
C SER A 27 7.14 9.57 5.80
N GLY A 28 6.71 9.50 7.06
CA GLY A 28 7.29 10.23 8.20
C GLY A 28 6.82 11.69 8.27
N ARG A 29 6.74 12.38 7.13
CA ARG A 29 6.26 13.77 7.07
C ARG A 29 4.75 13.87 6.82
N PHE A 30 4.21 12.98 5.99
CA PHE A 30 2.79 12.94 5.67
C PHE A 30 2.22 11.58 6.02
N ILE A 31 1.00 11.58 6.56
CA ILE A 31 0.14 10.42 6.66
C ILE A 31 -1.05 10.66 5.73
N ILE A 32 -1.24 9.76 4.78
CA ILE A 32 -2.35 9.81 3.84
C ILE A 32 -3.11 8.50 3.92
N GLU A 33 -4.43 8.61 3.99
CA GLU A 33 -5.34 7.49 3.82
C GLU A 33 -6.34 7.82 2.71
N ILE A 34 -6.46 6.96 1.72
CA ILE A 34 -7.48 7.00 0.67
C ILE A 34 -8.33 5.75 0.85
N LYS A 35 -9.62 5.94 1.05
CA LYS A 35 -10.58 4.86 1.22
C LYS A 35 -11.73 5.05 0.24
N LYS A 36 -11.92 4.06 -0.63
CA LYS A 36 -13.08 3.94 -1.51
C LYS A 36 -13.84 2.68 -1.15
N GLU A 37 -15.11 2.82 -0.81
CA GLU A 37 -16.03 1.69 -0.65
C GLU A 37 -17.26 1.97 -1.50
N LYS A 38 -17.46 1.17 -2.56
CA LYS A 38 -18.53 1.41 -3.54
C LYS A 38 -18.46 2.87 -4.05
N ASN A 39 -19.51 3.66 -3.81
CA ASN A 39 -19.59 5.05 -4.25
C ASN A 39 -19.08 6.08 -3.22
N LYS A 40 -18.55 5.64 -2.07
CA LYS A 40 -18.08 6.54 -1.01
C LYS A 40 -16.56 6.65 -1.04
N LEU A 41 -16.07 7.87 -1.21
CA LEU A 41 -14.66 8.21 -1.11
C LEU A 41 -14.41 8.96 0.19
N SER A 42 -13.36 8.60 0.91
CA SER A 42 -12.84 9.33 2.05
C SER A 42 -11.34 9.44 1.94
N VAL A 43 -10.81 10.63 2.15
CA VAL A 43 -9.38 10.89 2.07
C VAL A 43 -8.99 11.63 3.33
N PHE A 44 -8.01 11.13 4.05
CA PHE A 44 -7.45 11.77 5.22
C PHE A 44 -6.00 12.15 4.94
N ILE A 45 -5.62 13.37 5.29
CA ILE A 45 -4.25 13.86 5.18
C ILE A 45 -3.86 14.50 6.51
N PHE A 46 -2.71 14.09 7.02
CA PHE A 46 -2.11 14.66 8.21
C PHE A 46 -0.62 14.94 8.00
N SER A 47 -0.20 16.14 8.38
CA SER A 47 1.19 16.53 8.53
C SER A 47 1.30 17.70 9.51
N ASN A 48 2.51 18.18 9.78
CA ASN A 48 2.68 19.37 10.62
C ASN A 48 2.03 20.60 9.96
N GLY A 49 0.93 21.09 10.53
CA GLY A 49 0.15 22.22 9.98
C GLY A 49 -0.94 21.82 8.97
N VAL A 50 -1.14 20.52 8.70
CA VAL A 50 -2.22 20.04 7.82
C VAL A 50 -3.00 18.95 8.54
N ARG A 51 -4.31 19.13 8.66
CA ARG A 51 -5.23 18.09 9.12
C ARG A 51 -6.52 18.18 8.33
N MET A 52 -6.64 17.36 7.29
CA MET A 52 -7.73 17.46 6.34
C MET A 52 -8.45 16.15 6.12
N THR A 53 -9.75 16.25 5.82
CA THR A 53 -10.57 15.12 5.40
C THR A 53 -11.41 15.51 4.19
N PHE A 54 -11.42 14.70 3.14
CA PHE A 54 -12.25 14.89 1.96
C PHE A 54 -13.23 13.73 1.80
N ASP A 55 -14.52 14.00 1.68
CA ASP A 55 -15.59 12.98 1.60
C ASP A 55 -16.07 12.68 0.16
N GLY A 56 -15.29 13.10 -0.84
CA GLY A 56 -15.67 13.06 -2.26
C GLY A 56 -16.34 14.35 -2.76
N THR A 57 -16.88 15.17 -1.86
CA THR A 57 -17.59 16.42 -2.21
C THR A 57 -17.16 17.63 -1.38
N ARG A 58 -16.70 17.42 -0.16
CA ARG A 58 -16.34 18.46 0.80
C ARG A 58 -14.98 18.17 1.38
N LEU A 59 -14.14 19.20 1.46
CA LEU A 59 -12.87 19.20 2.16
C LEU A 59 -13.05 19.90 3.50
N PHE A 60 -12.82 19.18 4.58
CA PHE A 60 -12.79 19.67 5.94
C PHE A 60 -11.35 19.94 6.33
N ASP A 61 -10.99 21.20 6.47
CA ASP A 61 -9.69 21.63 7.00
C ASP A 61 -9.86 21.90 8.51
N MET A 62 -9.40 20.94 9.30
CA MET A 62 -9.51 21.01 10.76
C MET A 62 -8.43 21.89 11.38
N HIS A 63 -7.36 22.22 10.64
CA HIS A 63 -6.31 23.11 11.13
C HIS A 63 -6.80 24.57 11.08
N ASN A 64 -7.42 24.96 9.97
CA ASN A 64 -7.95 26.31 9.78
C ASN A 64 -9.45 26.44 10.09
N LEU A 65 -10.10 25.37 10.55
CA LEU A 65 -11.53 25.30 10.86
C LEU A 65 -12.42 25.75 9.69
N LYS A 66 -12.07 25.32 8.48
CA LYS A 66 -12.73 25.69 7.22
C LYS A 66 -13.35 24.48 6.53
N VAL A 67 -14.47 24.69 5.85
CA VAL A 67 -15.07 23.70 4.95
C VAL A 67 -15.13 24.27 3.54
N MET A 68 -14.55 23.55 2.58
CA MET A 68 -14.59 23.85 1.15
C MET A 68 -15.45 22.80 0.44
N LYS A 69 -16.18 23.19 -0.60
CA LYS A 69 -17.14 22.30 -1.30
C LYS A 69 -16.83 22.24 -2.78
N GLY A 70 -17.17 21.13 -3.41
CA GLY A 70 -17.05 20.96 -4.85
C GLY A 70 -15.61 21.13 -5.33
N ASP A 71 -15.44 21.92 -6.39
CA ASP A 71 -14.16 22.07 -7.06
C ASP A 71 -13.11 22.81 -6.20
N ASP A 72 -13.50 23.81 -5.40
CA ASP A 72 -12.58 24.48 -4.46
C ASP A 72 -11.93 23.48 -3.49
N GLY A 73 -12.72 22.52 -3.00
CA GLY A 73 -12.22 21.47 -2.11
C GLY A 73 -11.28 20.50 -2.83
N LYS A 74 -11.57 20.19 -4.10
CA LYS A 74 -10.70 19.34 -4.92
C LYS A 74 -9.39 20.03 -5.28
N GLU A 75 -9.43 21.31 -5.64
CA GLU A 75 -8.23 22.09 -5.97
C GLU A 75 -7.28 22.19 -4.77
N GLU A 76 -7.81 22.48 -3.58
CA GLU A 76 -7.00 22.54 -2.37
C GLU A 76 -6.43 21.16 -1.99
N LEU A 77 -7.23 20.09 -2.13
CA LEU A 77 -6.76 18.73 -1.95
C LEU A 77 -5.61 18.40 -2.91
N ARG A 78 -5.74 18.71 -4.21
CA ARG A 78 -4.68 18.50 -5.19
C ARG A 78 -3.41 19.27 -4.85
N ARG A 79 -3.55 20.51 -4.38
CA ARG A 79 -2.40 21.34 -3.98
C ARG A 79 -1.57 20.65 -2.89
N ILE A 80 -2.24 20.18 -1.84
CA ILE A 80 -1.60 19.50 -0.70
C ILE A 80 -1.03 18.15 -1.11
N LEU A 81 -1.78 17.37 -1.91
CA LEU A 81 -1.30 16.09 -2.39
C LEU A 81 -0.07 16.25 -3.28
N LYS A 82 0.01 17.28 -4.13
CA LYS A 82 1.21 17.58 -4.92
C LYS A 82 2.42 17.84 -4.03
N GLU A 83 2.25 18.59 -2.94
CA GLU A 83 3.32 18.82 -1.95
C GLU A 83 3.77 17.52 -1.27
N ALA A 84 2.83 16.61 -0.96
CA ALA A 84 3.13 15.32 -0.36
C ALA A 84 3.70 14.30 -1.36
N SER A 85 3.39 14.44 -2.65
CA SER A 85 3.65 13.42 -3.68
C SER A 85 5.13 13.06 -3.80
N THR A 86 6.02 14.05 -3.78
CA THR A 86 7.46 13.84 -3.85
C THR A 86 7.95 13.00 -2.66
N ASP A 87 7.56 13.39 -1.44
CA ASP A 87 7.98 12.70 -0.21
C ASP A 87 7.46 11.25 -0.18
N LEU A 88 6.21 11.02 -0.63
CA LEU A 88 5.63 9.68 -0.72
C LEU A 88 6.37 8.81 -1.74
N LYS A 89 6.58 9.33 -2.95
CA LYS A 89 7.23 8.59 -4.04
C LYS A 89 8.68 8.25 -3.72
N GLU A 90 9.42 9.18 -3.12
CA GLU A 90 10.79 8.93 -2.68
C GLU A 90 10.85 7.84 -1.60
N GLY A 91 9.99 7.94 -0.58
CA GLY A 91 9.89 6.93 0.48
C GLY A 91 9.55 5.54 -0.07
N ILE A 92 8.52 5.45 -0.91
CA ILE A 92 8.08 4.20 -1.53
C ILE A 92 9.14 3.61 -2.47
N SER A 93 9.78 4.44 -3.30
CA SER A 93 10.83 3.99 -4.23
C SER A 93 12.05 3.46 -3.47
N SER A 94 12.40 4.09 -2.34
CA SER A 94 13.48 3.60 -1.49
C SER A 94 13.20 2.18 -0.97
N ILE A 95 11.96 1.88 -0.58
CA ILE A 95 11.55 0.56 -0.09
C ILE A 95 11.75 -0.52 -1.17
N ASN A 96 11.37 -0.24 -2.43
CA ASN A 96 11.64 -1.16 -3.53
C ASN A 96 13.15 -1.41 -3.71
N ASN A 97 13.94 -0.35 -3.76
CA ASN A 97 15.39 -0.45 -3.98
C ASN A 97 16.11 -1.24 -2.87
N TYR A 98 15.71 -1.07 -1.61
CA TYR A 98 16.38 -1.72 -0.47
C TYR A 98 15.84 -3.13 -0.19
N TYR A 99 14.54 -3.34 -0.34
CA TYR A 99 13.87 -4.55 0.15
C TYR A 99 13.20 -5.38 -0.97
N GLY A 100 13.19 -4.90 -2.21
CA GLY A 100 12.57 -5.58 -3.34
C GLY A 100 11.04 -5.72 -3.23
N VAL A 101 10.39 -4.85 -2.44
CA VAL A 101 8.93 -4.82 -2.32
C VAL A 101 8.34 -4.27 -3.61
N PRO A 102 7.29 -4.89 -4.18
CA PRO A 102 6.67 -4.39 -5.39
C PRO A 102 5.90 -3.09 -5.10
N VAL A 103 6.18 -2.02 -5.83
CA VAL A 103 5.61 -0.68 -5.55
C VAL A 103 4.99 0.01 -6.75
N LYS A 104 5.12 -0.52 -7.96
CA LYS A 104 4.57 0.11 -9.17
C LYS A 104 3.07 0.34 -9.07
N LEU A 105 2.31 -0.65 -8.55
CA LEU A 105 0.87 -0.51 -8.34
C LEU A 105 0.54 0.64 -7.38
N ILE A 106 1.37 0.80 -6.35
CA ILE A 106 1.21 1.84 -5.34
C ILE A 106 1.47 3.23 -5.96
N GLY A 107 2.54 3.32 -6.76
CA GLY A 107 2.85 4.52 -7.54
C GLY A 107 1.69 4.92 -8.46
N LYS A 108 1.11 3.94 -9.18
CA LYS A 108 -0.06 4.16 -10.04
C LYS A 108 -1.26 4.72 -9.27
N VAL A 109 -1.59 4.15 -8.10
CA VAL A 109 -2.70 4.64 -7.26
C VAL A 109 -2.46 6.09 -6.84
N ILE A 110 -1.24 6.44 -6.43
CA ILE A 110 -0.88 7.81 -6.04
C ILE A 110 -1.05 8.76 -7.22
N ASP A 111 -0.55 8.39 -8.39
CA ASP A 111 -0.57 9.23 -9.60
C ASP A 111 -1.98 9.50 -10.11
N GLU A 112 -2.79 8.45 -10.26
CA GLU A 112 -4.17 8.61 -10.73
C GLU A 112 -5.03 9.40 -9.72
N PHE A 113 -4.78 9.22 -8.42
CA PHE A 113 -5.49 9.96 -7.39
C PHE A 113 -5.09 11.43 -7.35
N LEU A 114 -3.80 11.75 -7.53
CA LEU A 114 -3.30 13.14 -7.64
C LEU A 114 -3.99 13.91 -8.78
N GLU A 115 -4.25 13.24 -9.89
CA GLU A 115 -4.87 13.85 -11.07
C GLU A 115 -6.38 14.06 -10.87
N SER A 116 -7.09 13.01 -10.43
CA SER A 116 -8.55 12.99 -10.45
C SER A 116 -9.23 13.33 -9.12
N CYS A 117 -8.53 13.21 -7.99
CA CYS A 117 -9.11 13.16 -6.64
C CYS A 117 -10.21 12.09 -6.51
N ASP A 118 -10.11 11.02 -7.29
CA ASP A 118 -10.97 9.85 -7.22
C ASP A 118 -10.17 8.59 -7.52
N VAL A 119 -10.74 7.43 -7.22
CA VAL A 119 -10.18 6.12 -7.54
C VAL A 119 -11.28 5.18 -7.97
N ASP A 120 -10.97 4.36 -8.96
CA ASP A 120 -11.84 3.27 -9.42
C ASP A 120 -11.13 1.94 -9.12
N PRO A 121 -11.55 1.21 -8.06
CA PRO A 121 -10.86 0.00 -7.60
C PRO A 121 -10.62 -1.03 -8.71
N ALA A 122 -11.57 -1.18 -9.64
CA ALA A 122 -11.49 -2.14 -10.73
C ALA A 122 -10.28 -1.91 -11.67
N LYS A 123 -9.77 -0.67 -11.78
CA LYS A 123 -8.62 -0.33 -12.64
C LYS A 123 -7.27 -0.81 -12.08
N TYR A 124 -7.24 -1.19 -10.81
CA TYR A 124 -6.04 -1.68 -10.14
C TYR A 124 -5.98 -3.21 -10.12
N LEU A 125 -6.97 -3.89 -10.70
CA LEU A 125 -7.04 -5.33 -10.83
C LEU A 125 -6.74 -5.79 -12.26
N SER A 126 -6.18 -6.99 -12.39
CA SER A 126 -5.98 -7.68 -13.68
C SER A 126 -7.14 -8.63 -13.96
N PHE A 127 -7.26 -9.13 -15.20
CA PHE A 127 -8.39 -9.96 -15.67
C PHE A 127 -8.73 -11.15 -14.75
N ASP A 128 -7.72 -11.86 -14.23
CA ASP A 128 -7.89 -13.01 -13.32
C ASP A 128 -7.61 -12.68 -11.85
N ILE A 129 -7.34 -11.41 -11.52
CA ILE A 129 -6.97 -11.01 -10.18
C ILE A 129 -8.14 -10.27 -9.54
N ASN A 130 -8.76 -10.88 -8.54
CA ASN A 130 -9.93 -10.31 -7.86
C ASN A 130 -9.57 -9.59 -6.56
N LYS A 131 -8.35 -9.75 -6.05
CA LYS A 131 -7.88 -9.13 -4.81
C LYS A 131 -6.38 -8.92 -4.85
N ILE A 132 -5.93 -7.78 -4.36
CA ILE A 132 -4.51 -7.50 -4.13
C ILE A 132 -4.35 -6.76 -2.80
N LYS A 133 -3.33 -7.16 -2.04
CA LYS A 133 -2.81 -6.43 -0.91
C LYS A 133 -1.30 -6.35 -1.06
N VAL A 134 -0.74 -5.17 -0.85
CA VAL A 134 0.71 -4.97 -0.72
C VAL A 134 0.94 -4.07 0.50
N SER A 135 1.67 -4.56 1.48
CA SER A 135 1.98 -3.84 2.72
C SER A 135 3.47 -3.88 3.01
N TYR A 136 3.97 -2.78 3.57
CA TYR A 136 5.30 -2.68 4.14
C TYR A 136 5.24 -1.87 5.43
N GLY A 137 5.96 -2.32 6.45
CA GLY A 137 6.07 -1.60 7.71
C GLY A 137 6.88 -2.35 8.74
N LYS A 138 6.63 -2.04 10.02
CA LYS A 138 7.27 -2.69 11.16
C LYS A 138 6.27 -3.45 12.01
N GLU A 139 6.67 -4.62 12.46
CA GLU A 139 5.96 -5.38 13.49
C GLU A 139 6.87 -5.59 14.69
N PHE A 140 6.30 -5.52 15.89
CA PHE A 140 7.05 -5.88 17.10
C PHE A 140 7.22 -7.41 17.15
N SER A 141 8.47 -7.83 17.38
CA SER A 141 8.79 -9.22 17.64
C SER A 141 8.03 -9.69 18.88
N LYS A 142 7.20 -10.72 18.71
CA LYS A 142 6.52 -11.37 19.85
C LYS A 142 7.45 -12.27 20.66
N ASP A 143 8.61 -12.60 20.10
CA ASP A 143 9.56 -13.57 20.65
C ASP A 143 10.72 -12.91 21.43
N SER A 144 10.79 -11.56 21.47
CA SER A 144 11.82 -10.86 22.23
C SER A 144 11.21 -10.08 23.40
N ALA A 145 11.82 -10.23 24.59
CA ALA A 145 11.50 -9.41 25.76
C ALA A 145 11.92 -7.93 25.58
N THR A 146 12.65 -7.63 24.50
CA THR A 146 13.23 -6.32 24.17
C THR A 146 12.39 -5.47 23.23
N PHE A 147 11.19 -5.91 22.83
CA PHE A 147 10.32 -5.19 21.86
C PHE A 147 11.06 -4.82 20.56
N GLU A 148 11.83 -5.75 20.00
CA GLU A 148 12.56 -5.50 18.75
C GLU A 148 11.59 -5.35 17.59
N SER A 149 11.72 -4.26 16.83
CA SER A 149 10.89 -4.02 15.64
C SER A 149 11.51 -4.68 14.41
N LYS A 150 10.71 -5.45 13.68
CA LYS A 150 11.12 -6.14 12.44
C LYS A 150 10.42 -5.50 11.26
N ASN A 151 11.19 -5.12 10.24
CA ASN A 151 10.63 -4.69 8.97
C ASN A 151 10.03 -5.90 8.26
N PHE A 152 8.82 -5.75 7.74
CA PHE A 152 8.14 -6.80 6.99
C PHE A 152 7.60 -6.25 5.67
N ALA A 153 7.45 -7.15 4.70
CA ALA A 153 6.56 -6.95 3.58
C ALA A 153 5.53 -8.08 3.52
N GLU A 154 4.31 -7.74 3.13
CA GLU A 154 3.23 -8.70 2.93
C GLU A 154 2.59 -8.45 1.57
N VAL A 155 2.40 -9.52 0.81
CA VAL A 155 1.65 -9.50 -0.45
C VAL A 155 0.58 -10.56 -0.37
N VAL A 156 -0.68 -10.18 -0.66
CA VAL A 156 -1.80 -11.10 -0.83
C VAL A 156 -2.34 -10.92 -2.24
N LEU A 157 -2.49 -11.99 -3.00
CA LEU A 157 -3.01 -11.94 -4.36
C LEU A 157 -4.10 -13.00 -4.54
N GLY A 158 -5.27 -12.58 -4.99
CA GLY A 158 -6.43 -13.43 -5.23
C GLY A 158 -6.61 -13.74 -6.71
N ASN A 159 -6.62 -15.03 -7.04
CA ASN A 159 -6.87 -15.60 -8.37
C ASN A 159 -7.31 -17.06 -8.19
N ASN A 160 -8.62 -17.34 -8.24
CA ASN A 160 -9.20 -18.67 -7.95
C ASN A 160 -8.67 -19.28 -6.63
N GLY A 161 -8.94 -18.57 -5.53
CA GLY A 161 -8.27 -18.71 -4.24
C GLY A 161 -7.30 -17.54 -4.02
N CYS A 162 -6.50 -17.60 -2.96
CA CYS A 162 -5.53 -16.59 -2.61
C CYS A 162 -4.18 -17.19 -2.25
N ILE A 163 -3.13 -16.45 -2.57
CA ILE A 163 -1.78 -16.66 -2.09
C ILE A 163 -1.37 -15.49 -1.20
N LYS A 164 -0.56 -15.75 -0.18
CA LYS A 164 0.01 -14.74 0.69
C LYS A 164 1.48 -15.04 0.97
N ALA A 165 2.34 -14.08 0.68
CA ALA A 165 3.72 -14.07 1.15
C ALA A 165 3.86 -13.05 2.26
N LYS A 166 4.55 -13.42 3.34
CA LYS A 166 4.99 -12.50 4.37
C LYS A 166 6.47 -12.72 4.64
N VAL A 167 7.27 -11.70 4.38
CA VAL A 167 8.72 -11.73 4.53
C VAL A 167 9.16 -10.74 5.59
N TYR A 168 10.19 -11.10 6.35
CA TYR A 168 10.83 -10.23 7.33
C TYR A 168 12.28 -10.02 6.92
N PHE A 169 12.75 -8.78 6.92
CA PHE A 169 14.07 -8.41 6.38
C PHE A 169 15.20 -8.49 7.43
N ASP A 170 14.98 -9.24 8.52
CA ASP A 170 15.90 -9.37 9.66
C ASP A 170 16.44 -10.82 9.80
N SER A 171 16.45 -11.60 8.72
CA SER A 171 16.83 -13.02 8.69
C SER A 171 15.81 -14.00 9.27
N SER A 172 14.57 -13.57 9.53
CA SER A 172 13.48 -14.50 9.86
C SER A 172 13.02 -15.25 8.61
N LYS A 173 12.59 -16.51 8.79
CA LYS A 173 12.11 -17.33 7.66
C LYS A 173 10.86 -16.71 7.04
N PRO A 174 10.79 -16.56 5.70
CA PRO A 174 9.58 -16.10 5.03
C PRO A 174 8.45 -17.14 5.17
N SER A 175 7.22 -16.66 5.24
CA SER A 175 6.01 -17.48 5.31
C SER A 175 5.22 -17.37 4.02
N PHE A 176 4.89 -18.52 3.42
CA PHE A 176 4.17 -18.65 2.17
C PHE A 176 2.91 -19.46 2.41
N MET A 177 1.77 -18.85 2.14
CA MET A 177 0.46 -19.36 2.53
C MET A 177 -0.50 -19.33 1.36
N VAL A 178 -1.45 -20.26 1.39
CA VAL A 178 -2.55 -20.38 0.44
C VAL A 178 -3.88 -20.36 1.18
N SER A 179 -4.94 -19.96 0.49
CA SER A 179 -6.30 -19.92 1.03
C SER A 179 -7.29 -20.10 -0.11
N GLU A 180 -8.43 -20.74 0.14
CA GLU A 180 -9.53 -20.81 -0.84
C GLU A 180 -10.47 -19.60 -0.73
N ASP A 181 -10.66 -19.07 0.48
CA ASP A 181 -11.59 -17.98 0.79
C ASP A 181 -10.93 -16.61 0.96
N CYS A 182 -9.60 -16.54 0.88
CA CYS A 182 -8.80 -15.34 1.14
C CYS A 182 -8.91 -14.80 2.56
N GLU A 183 -9.35 -15.62 3.52
CA GLU A 183 -9.47 -15.28 4.94
C GLU A 183 -8.64 -16.25 5.78
N ASN A 184 -8.82 -17.56 5.55
CA ASN A 184 -8.15 -18.62 6.27
C ASN A 184 -6.92 -19.08 5.48
N PHE A 185 -5.75 -18.58 5.88
CA PHE A 185 -4.47 -18.89 5.24
C PHE A 185 -3.76 -20.05 5.94
N ILE A 186 -3.27 -21.00 5.15
CA ILE A 186 -2.51 -22.17 5.61
C ILE A 186 -1.12 -22.13 4.95
N GLU A 187 -0.07 -22.38 5.71
CA GLU A 187 1.29 -22.46 5.14
C GLU A 187 1.42 -23.67 4.21
N ASN A 188 1.68 -23.40 2.92
CA ASN A 188 1.92 -24.42 1.90
C ASN A 188 2.80 -23.84 0.78
N LYS A 189 4.12 -24.00 0.91
CA LYS A 189 5.09 -23.41 -0.05
C LYS A 189 4.96 -24.00 -1.45
N LEU A 190 4.69 -25.31 -1.59
CA LEU A 190 4.61 -25.98 -2.89
C LEU A 190 3.40 -25.50 -3.68
N GLU A 191 2.21 -25.49 -3.07
CA GLU A 191 1.00 -24.99 -3.73
C GLU A 191 1.09 -23.49 -4.02
N PHE A 192 1.74 -22.73 -3.13
CA PHE A 192 2.00 -21.31 -3.37
C PHE A 192 2.86 -21.09 -4.62
N GLU A 193 3.94 -21.86 -4.78
CA GLU A 193 4.82 -21.83 -5.96
C GLU A 193 4.07 -22.21 -7.24
N GLU A 194 3.29 -23.30 -7.21
CA GLU A 194 2.43 -23.72 -8.33
C GLU A 194 1.42 -22.63 -8.73
N LYS A 195 0.78 -21.98 -7.75
CA LYS A 195 -0.17 -20.89 -8.04
C LYS A 195 0.52 -19.69 -8.65
N ILE A 196 1.71 -19.31 -8.16
CA ILE A 196 2.46 -18.19 -8.73
C ILE A 196 2.86 -18.45 -10.18
N ASP A 197 3.34 -19.64 -10.49
CA ASP A 197 3.78 -19.97 -11.85
C ASP A 197 2.64 -19.97 -12.87
N ASN A 198 1.40 -20.15 -12.41
CA ASN A 198 0.20 -20.06 -13.22
C ASN A 198 -0.34 -18.64 -13.41
N ILE A 199 0.21 -17.63 -12.71
CA ILE A 199 -0.20 -16.22 -12.90
C ILE A 199 0.45 -15.68 -14.17
N ASN A 200 -0.33 -15.59 -15.23
CA ASN A 200 0.06 -14.92 -16.47
C ASN A 200 -0.49 -13.50 -16.50
N THR A 201 0.39 -12.50 -16.59
CA THR A 201 -0.01 -11.09 -16.64
C THR A 201 0.88 -10.30 -17.57
N LEU A 202 0.26 -9.43 -18.38
CA LEU A 202 0.98 -8.47 -19.23
C LEU A 202 1.14 -7.10 -18.56
N ILE A 203 0.39 -6.85 -17.49
CA ILE A 203 0.36 -5.59 -16.74
C ILE A 203 1.65 -5.45 -15.93
N GLU A 204 2.40 -4.37 -16.13
CA GLU A 204 3.73 -4.18 -15.55
C GLU A 204 3.75 -4.21 -14.02
N GLU A 205 2.72 -3.64 -13.40
CA GLU A 205 2.54 -3.61 -11.94
C GLU A 205 2.45 -5.02 -11.37
N TYR A 206 1.72 -5.90 -12.07
CA TYR A 206 1.55 -7.29 -11.64
C TYR A 206 2.74 -8.17 -12.02
N LYS A 207 3.47 -7.85 -13.09
CA LYS A 207 4.77 -8.49 -13.37
C LYS A 207 5.75 -8.25 -12.23
N GLU A 208 5.87 -7.00 -11.75
CA GLU A 208 6.73 -6.69 -10.60
C GLU A 208 6.30 -7.46 -9.35
N ILE A 209 4.99 -7.55 -9.07
CA ILE A 209 4.49 -8.34 -7.94
C ILE A 209 4.90 -9.81 -8.06
N VAL A 210 4.67 -10.44 -9.22
CA VAL A 210 5.03 -11.85 -9.45
C VAL A 210 6.55 -12.05 -9.33
N ASP A 211 7.36 -11.16 -9.91
CA ASP A 211 8.82 -11.24 -9.85
C ASP A 211 9.34 -11.11 -8.41
N SER A 212 8.80 -10.19 -7.62
CA SER A 212 9.14 -10.06 -6.18
C SER A 212 8.77 -11.32 -5.40
N LEU A 213 7.58 -11.90 -5.64
CA LEU A 213 7.17 -13.13 -4.98
C LEU A 213 8.07 -14.32 -5.33
N LYS A 214 8.44 -14.47 -6.61
CA LYS A 214 9.38 -15.51 -7.08
C LYS A 214 10.77 -15.31 -6.49
N LYS A 215 11.23 -14.07 -6.39
CA LYS A 215 12.51 -13.76 -5.73
C LYS A 215 12.49 -14.21 -4.27
N TRP A 216 11.47 -13.82 -3.51
CA TRP A 216 11.34 -14.20 -2.10
C TRP A 216 11.24 -15.70 -1.87
N LEU A 217 10.66 -16.47 -2.80
CA LEU A 217 10.62 -17.93 -2.71
C LEU A 217 12.00 -18.61 -2.78
N ASN A 218 12.96 -17.97 -3.44
CA ASN A 218 14.29 -18.49 -3.75
C ASN A 218 15.38 -18.01 -2.77
N GLU A 219 15.05 -17.07 -1.87
CA GLU A 219 15.91 -16.57 -0.78
C GLU A 219 15.69 -17.37 0.51
#